data_AF-A0A4Y2BXS2-F1
#
_entry.id   AF-A0A4Y2BXS2-F1
#
_cell.length_a   1.000
_cell.length_b   1.000
_cell.length_c   1.000
_cell.angle_alpha   90.00
_cell.angle_beta   90.00
_cell.angle_gamma   90.00
#
_symmetry.space_group_name_H-M   'P 1'
#
loop_
_entity.id
_entity.type
_entity.pdbx_description
1 polymer ?
#
loop_
_entity_poly.entity_id
_entity_poly.type
_entity_poly.pdbx_seq_one_letter_code
_entity_poly.pdbx_strand_id
1 'polypeptide(L)'
;MYSIKQRVFLVLEYHRLERSPTATIRSFQERFNVPKGPDAKTIRNLFAKFERTGSVGDNLVGNVEPRQTVVTPENVSKVPGIVQQNPRNTVRRIASETGLKRSSTQK
;
A
#
# COMPACT_ATOMS: atom_id res chain seq x y z
N MET A 1 11.22 15.75 2.10
CA MET A 1 10.18 15.01 1.35
C MET A 1 8.86 15.78 1.47
N TYR A 2 8.12 15.97 0.37
CA TYR A 2 6.91 16.82 0.38
C TYR A 2 5.71 16.12 1.03
N SER A 3 4.92 16.86 1.80
CA SER A 3 3.66 16.33 2.37
C SER A 3 2.66 15.97 1.27
N ILE A 4 1.65 15.14 1.59
CA ILE A 4 0.59 14.81 0.63
C ILE A 4 -0.12 16.07 0.13
N LYS A 5 -0.40 17.03 1.03
CA LYS A 5 -1.02 18.31 0.68
C LYS A 5 -0.18 19.10 -0.33
N GLN A 6 1.14 19.17 -0.12
CA GLN A 6 2.06 19.82 -1.04
C GLN A 6 2.12 19.14 -2.40
N ARG A 7 2.11 17.80 -2.43
CA ARG A 7 2.13 17.03 -3.68
C ARG A 7 0.84 17.17 -4.48
N VAL A 8 -0.32 17.12 -3.81
CA VAL A 8 -1.62 17.40 -4.45
C VAL A 8 -1.61 18.79 -5.07
N PHE A 9 -1.17 19.80 -4.32
CA PHE A 9 -1.06 21.17 -4.82
C PHE A 9 -0.20 21.25 -6.09
N LEU A 10 0.99 20.63 -6.07
CA LEU A 10 1.89 20.64 -7.23
C LEU A 10 1.27 20.01 -8.48
N VAL A 11 0.54 18.89 -8.34
CA VAL A 11 -0.09 18.23 -9.49
C VAL A 11 -1.20 19.08 -10.08
N LEU A 12 -2.08 19.62 -9.23
CA LEU A 12 -3.19 20.48 -9.68
C LEU A 12 -2.67 21.75 -10.36
N GLU A 13 -1.67 22.38 -9.74
CA GLU A 13 -1.16 23.66 -10.21
C GLU A 13 -0.31 23.53 -11.47
N TYR A 14 0.47 22.44 -11.57
CA TYR A 14 1.22 22.14 -12.79
C TYR A 14 0.30 21.87 -13.98
N HIS A 15 -0.84 21.22 -13.76
CA HIS A 15 -1.86 21.05 -14.80
C HIS A 15 -2.51 22.39 -15.17
N ARG A 16 -2.94 23.18 -14.18
CA ARG A 16 -3.58 24.49 -14.37
C ARG A 16 -2.70 25.48 -15.14
N LEU A 17 -1.39 25.44 -14.91
CA LEU A 17 -0.40 26.33 -15.51
C LEU A 17 0.25 25.73 -16.78
N GLU A 18 -0.50 24.91 -17.51
CA GLU A 18 -0.09 24.34 -18.81
C GLU A 18 1.28 23.64 -18.77
N ARG A 19 1.55 22.92 -17.67
CA ARG A 19 2.83 22.21 -17.43
C ARG A 19 4.06 23.12 -17.36
N SER A 20 3.91 24.38 -16.95
CA SER A 20 5.03 25.29 -16.69
C SER A 20 5.67 25.03 -15.31
N PRO A 21 6.92 24.52 -15.21
CA PRO A 21 7.55 24.26 -13.92
C PRO A 21 7.84 25.55 -13.16
N THR A 22 8.31 26.60 -13.84
CA THR A 22 8.68 27.88 -13.21
C THR A 22 7.47 28.54 -12.55
N ALA A 23 6.33 28.58 -13.25
CA ALA A 23 5.10 29.16 -12.70
C ALA A 23 4.57 28.34 -11.51
N THR A 24 4.69 27.01 -11.58
CA THR A 24 4.31 26.10 -10.50
C THR A 24 5.19 26.28 -9.26
N ILE A 25 6.52 26.44 -9.45
CA ILE A 25 7.47 26.69 -8.36
C ILE A 25 7.15 28.00 -7.65
N ARG A 26 6.90 29.08 -8.41
CA ARG A 26 6.52 30.38 -7.85
C ARG A 26 5.23 30.30 -7.05
N SER A 27 4.19 29.68 -7.61
CA SER A 27 2.90 29.49 -6.94
C SER A 27 3.03 28.64 -5.67
N PHE A 28 3.91 27.63 -5.68
CA PHE A 28 4.21 26.83 -4.50
C PHE A 28 4.92 27.63 -3.41
N GLN A 29 5.92 28.42 -3.76
CA GLN A 29 6.65 29.28 -2.82
C GLN A 29 5.70 30.27 -2.14
N GLU A 30 4.82 30.90 -2.92
CA GLU A 30 3.80 31.82 -2.42
C GLU A 30 2.80 31.12 -1.51
N ARG A 31 2.24 29.99 -1.94
CA ARG A 31 1.21 29.27 -1.18
C ARG A 31 1.70 28.73 0.16
N PHE A 32 2.94 28.25 0.21
CA PHE A 32 3.51 27.62 1.40
C PHE A 32 4.49 28.52 2.16
N ASN A 33 4.69 29.76 1.72
CA ASN A 33 5.64 30.72 2.28
C ASN A 33 7.05 30.12 2.49
N VAL A 34 7.57 29.45 1.46
CA VAL A 34 8.89 28.82 1.50
C VAL A 34 9.86 29.52 0.53
N PRO A 35 11.12 29.72 0.93
CA PRO A 35 12.09 30.42 0.09
C PRO A 35 12.45 29.61 -1.16
N LYS A 36 12.39 28.27 -1.08
CA LYS A 36 12.75 27.37 -2.18
C LYS A 36 11.63 26.38 -2.45
N GLY A 37 11.19 26.31 -3.70
CA GLY A 37 10.25 25.30 -4.18
C GLY A 37 10.94 24.02 -4.69
N PRO A 38 10.15 23.04 -5.15
CA PRO A 38 10.66 21.81 -5.75
C PRO A 38 11.43 22.04 -7.06
N ASP A 39 12.36 21.15 -7.34
CA ASP A 39 13.02 21.13 -8.64
C ASP A 39 12.02 20.76 -9.75
N ALA A 40 12.22 21.30 -10.95
CA ALA A 40 11.36 21.01 -12.10
C ALA A 40 11.28 19.51 -12.41
N LYS A 41 12.37 18.77 -12.20
CA LYS A 41 12.40 17.30 -12.32
C LYS A 41 11.44 16.62 -11.32
N THR A 42 11.39 17.09 -10.08
CA THR A 42 10.47 16.57 -9.06
C THR A 42 9.02 16.79 -9.44
N ILE A 43 8.69 17.98 -9.97
CA ILE A 43 7.32 18.30 -10.42
C ILE A 43 6.91 17.40 -11.58
N ARG A 44 7.76 17.29 -12.61
CA ARG A 44 7.49 16.42 -13.78
C ARG A 44 7.33 14.95 -13.37
N ASN A 45 8.22 14.44 -12.53
CA ASN A 45 8.16 13.05 -12.08
C ASN A 45 6.91 12.78 -11.24
N LEU A 46 6.53 13.71 -10.36
CA LEU A 46 5.31 13.60 -9.57
C LEU A 46 4.07 13.59 -10.48
N PHE A 47 4.03 14.46 -11.48
CA PHE A 47 2.94 14.55 -12.43
C PHE A 47 2.83 13.29 -13.30
N ALA A 48 3.95 12.83 -13.88
CA ALA A 48 3.96 11.60 -14.68
C ALA A 48 3.56 10.37 -13.85
N LYS A 49 3.94 10.31 -12.57
CA LYS A 49 3.47 9.28 -11.65
C LYS A 49 1.96 9.35 -11.46
N PHE A 50 1.43 10.55 -11.24
CA PHE A 50 -0.01 10.77 -11.10
C PHE A 50 -0.77 10.36 -12.37
N GLU A 51 -0.31 10.76 -13.56
CA GLU A 51 -0.91 10.34 -14.83
C GLU A 51 -0.94 8.81 -14.97
N ARG A 52 0.12 8.12 -14.53
CA ARG A 52 0.23 6.67 -14.62
C ARG A 52 -0.61 5.90 -13.59
N THR A 53 -0.77 6.44 -12.38
CA THR A 53 -1.31 5.68 -11.22
C THR A 53 -2.55 6.29 -10.59
N GLY A 54 -2.93 7.50 -10.97
CA GLY A 54 -3.97 8.30 -10.30
C GLY A 54 -3.60 8.74 -8.87
N SER A 55 -2.38 8.45 -8.39
CA SER A 55 -1.99 8.66 -7.00
C SER A 55 -0.76 9.56 -6.87
N VAL A 56 -0.82 10.49 -5.91
CA VAL A 56 0.31 11.30 -5.47
C VAL A 56 1.00 10.72 -4.23
N GLY A 57 0.43 9.67 -3.63
CA GLY A 57 0.98 8.99 -2.46
C GLY A 57 2.32 8.34 -2.75
N ASP A 58 3.07 7.98 -1.72
CA ASP A 58 4.33 7.26 -1.92
C ASP A 58 4.06 5.85 -2.44
N ASN A 59 5.00 5.31 -3.22
CA ASN A 59 4.96 3.91 -3.62
C ASN A 59 5.29 3.11 -2.36
N LEU A 60 4.28 2.75 -1.56
CA LEU A 60 4.43 1.73 -0.52
C LEU A 60 4.53 0.36 -1.20
N VAL A 61 5.62 0.17 -1.96
CA VAL A 61 6.01 -1.14 -2.50
C VAL A 61 6.57 -1.92 -1.32
N GLY A 62 5.66 -2.55 -0.58
CA GLY A 62 5.97 -3.37 0.58
C GLY A 62 4.90 -3.24 1.64
N ASN A 63 4.14 -4.32 1.86
CA ASN A 63 3.20 -4.55 2.97
C ASN A 63 1.71 -4.19 2.79
N VAL A 64 1.18 -4.05 1.56
CA VAL A 64 -0.28 -3.90 1.36
C VAL A 64 -0.94 -5.18 0.85
N GLU A 65 -0.18 -6.21 0.47
CA GLU A 65 -0.76 -7.55 0.45
C GLU A 65 -1.03 -7.98 1.89
N PRO A 66 -2.25 -8.48 2.20
CA PRO A 66 -2.44 -9.26 3.42
C PRO A 66 -1.33 -10.31 3.42
N ARG A 67 -0.56 -10.41 4.52
CA ARG A 67 0.37 -11.53 4.72
C ARG A 67 -0.36 -12.77 4.24
N GLN A 68 0.13 -13.44 3.19
CA GLN A 68 -0.37 -14.75 2.78
C GLN A 68 -0.16 -15.67 3.96
N THR A 69 -1.15 -15.68 4.83
CA THR A 69 -1.14 -16.43 6.06
C THR A 69 -1.61 -17.80 5.62
N VAL A 70 -0.85 -18.82 6.00
CA VAL A 70 -1.20 -20.23 5.76
C VAL A 70 -2.63 -20.56 6.26
N VAL A 71 -3.18 -19.71 7.13
CA VAL A 71 -4.59 -19.64 7.55
C VAL A 71 -5.43 -18.91 6.49
N THR A 72 -5.60 -19.53 5.32
CA THR A 72 -6.62 -19.11 4.34
C THR A 72 -8.01 -19.54 4.83
N PRO A 73 -9.12 -18.90 4.41
CA PRO A 73 -10.47 -19.31 4.81
C PRO A 73 -10.80 -20.77 4.44
N GLU A 74 -10.18 -21.28 3.36
CA GLU A 74 -10.24 -22.70 2.99
C GLU A 74 -9.61 -23.62 4.03
N ASN A 75 -8.51 -23.21 4.66
CA ASN A 75 -7.83 -24.00 5.69
C ASN A 75 -8.54 -23.90 7.05
N VAL A 76 -9.16 -22.75 7.35
CA VAL A 76 -9.98 -22.55 8.56
C VAL A 76 -11.23 -23.42 8.55
N SER A 77 -11.85 -23.68 7.40
CA SER A 77 -13.05 -24.52 7.33
C SER A 77 -12.78 -26.02 7.46
N LYS A 78 -11.58 -26.49 7.08
CA LYS A 78 -11.21 -27.92 7.13
C LYS A 78 -10.91 -28.41 8.55
N VAL A 79 -10.30 -27.59 9.39
CA VAL A 79 -9.87 -27.98 10.75
C VAL A 79 -11.06 -28.36 11.65
N PRO A 80 -12.15 -27.57 11.75
CA PRO A 80 -13.31 -27.92 12.56
C PRO A 80 -13.97 -29.24 12.13
N GLY A 81 -14.05 -29.52 10.82
CA GLY A 81 -14.63 -30.76 10.32
C GLY A 81 -13.88 -32.01 10.78
N ILE A 82 -12.55 -31.96 10.79
CA ILE A 82 -11.72 -33.08 11.25
C ILE A 82 -11.83 -33.28 12.77
N VAL A 83 -11.88 -32.19 13.53
CA VAL A 83 -12.06 -32.23 14.99
C VAL A 83 -13.42 -32.79 15.37
N GLN A 84 -14.49 -32.41 14.65
CA GLN A 84 -15.83 -32.94 14.89
C GLN A 84 -15.95 -34.42 14.53
N GLN A 85 -15.33 -34.87 13.43
CA GLN A 85 -15.35 -36.27 13.03
C GLN A 85 -14.60 -37.18 13.99
N ASN A 86 -13.49 -36.70 14.57
CA ASN A 86 -12.71 -37.44 15.56
C ASN A 86 -12.20 -36.51 16.66
N PRO A 87 -12.97 -36.31 17.74
CA PRO A 87 -12.58 -35.39 18.82
C PRO A 87 -11.34 -35.85 19.61
N ARG A 88 -10.95 -37.13 19.48
CA ARG A 88 -9.71 -37.68 20.06
C ARG A 88 -8.47 -37.41 19.21
N ASN A 89 -8.61 -36.74 18.06
CA ASN A 89 -7.50 -36.52 17.16
C ASN A 89 -6.53 -35.48 17.74
N THR A 90 -5.23 -35.79 17.74
CA THR A 90 -4.23 -34.87 18.28
C THR A 90 -3.94 -33.76 17.27
N VAL A 91 -3.55 -32.57 17.75
CA VAL A 91 -3.14 -31.43 16.90
C VAL A 91 -2.09 -31.84 15.86
N ARG A 92 -1.17 -32.75 16.23
CA ARG A 92 -0.16 -33.28 15.30
C ARG A 92 -0.78 -33.99 14.12
N ARG A 93 -1.79 -34.82 14.35
CA ARG A 93 -2.44 -35.60 13.30
C ARG A 93 -3.34 -34.74 12.43
N ILE A 94 -4.05 -33.76 13.01
CA ILE A 94 -4.83 -32.77 12.25
C ILE A 94 -3.91 -31.93 11.34
N ALA A 95 -2.74 -31.52 11.86
CA ALA A 95 -1.73 -30.80 11.07
C ALA A 95 -1.20 -31.65 9.89
N SER A 96 -0.97 -32.94 10.10
CA SER A 96 -0.57 -33.88 9.03
C SER A 96 -1.67 -34.09 7.99
N GLU A 97 -2.94 -34.20 8.42
CA GLU A 97 -4.10 -34.39 7.52
C GLU A 97 -4.44 -33.12 6.72
N THR A 98 -4.20 -31.93 7.29
CA THR A 98 -4.48 -30.63 6.63
C THR A 98 -3.28 -30.03 5.91
N GLY A 99 -2.08 -30.60 6.08
CA GLY A 99 -0.82 -30.02 5.57
C GLY A 99 -0.42 -28.71 6.26
N LEU A 100 -1.06 -28.35 7.37
CA LEU A 100 -0.81 -27.11 8.11
C LEU A 100 0.31 -27.30 9.13
N LYS A 101 1.01 -26.21 9.46
CA LYS A 101 1.89 -26.20 10.63
C LYS A 101 1.06 -26.32 11.90
N ARG A 102 1.52 -27.10 12.87
CA ARG A 102 0.86 -27.28 14.18
C ARG A 102 0.48 -25.96 14.86
N SER A 103 1.35 -24.96 14.79
CA SER A 103 1.12 -23.62 15.34
C SER A 103 0.05 -22.81 14.60
N SER A 104 -0.27 -23.18 13.36
CA SER A 104 -1.38 -22.58 12.60
C SER A 104 -2.69 -23.33 12.83
N THR A 105 -2.65 -24.63 13.13
CA THR A 105 -3.83 -25.44 13.46
C THR A 105 -4.41 -25.12 14.84
N GLN A 106 -3.62 -24.53 15.74
CA GLN A 106 -4.05 -24.11 17.09
C GLN A 106 -4.57 -22.66 17.16
N LYS A 107 -4.47 -21.90 16.08
CA LYS A 107 -4.97 -20.52 16.01
C LYS A 107 -6.43 -20.52 15.61
#